data_AF-A0A960UD38-F1
#
_entry.id   AF-A0A960UD38-F1
#
_cell.length_a   1.000
_cell.length_b   1.000
_cell.length_c   1.000
_cell.angle_alpha   90.00
_cell.angle_beta   90.00
_cell.angle_gamma   90.00
#
_symmetry.space_group_name_H-M   'P 1'
#
loop_
_entity.id
_entity.type
_entity.pdbx_description
1 polymer ?
#
loop_
_entity_poly.entity_id
_entity_poly.type
_entity_poly.pdbx_seq_one_letter_code
_entity_poly.pdbx_strand_id
1 'polypeptide(L)'
;GDTLLLGLLLEPAAGWHLYWRGLNDSGLPPEPSLALPEGARWLEDWQWPAPERLVSPGDILDHVYPRRLLLTAALLLPSAAPAEDGYTLRGKVDWVACREACRFGSDSLSLHLPLRAAGQPPLASAAAARIEAVREALPIPLANGQAGLTIARGERSVLVALDGAEELAFYPALDCIVLSNPLADGEAIGDRLNLRLKGGAMAAGRLRGILAALADGERRHYLLDHPLGATASAESPPTKE
;
A
#
# COMPACT_ATOMS: atom_id res chain seq x y z
N GLY A 1 -10.89 -2.34 -26.78
CA GLY A 1 -10.60 -3.50 -25.91
C GLY A 1 -9.19 -3.39 -25.40
N ASP A 2 -8.78 -2.18 -25.04
CA ASP A 2 -7.37 -1.84 -24.82
C ASP A 2 -7.16 -1.59 -23.33
N THR A 3 -5.97 -1.92 -22.85
CA THR A 3 -5.59 -1.61 -21.48
C THR A 3 -5.02 -0.20 -21.41
N LEU A 4 -5.64 0.63 -20.58
CA LEU A 4 -5.14 1.94 -20.21
C LEU A 4 -4.44 1.84 -18.86
N LEU A 5 -3.15 2.19 -18.82
CA LEU A 5 -2.46 2.49 -17.58
C LEU A 5 -2.68 3.96 -17.22
N LEU A 6 -3.21 4.20 -16.03
CA LEU A 6 -3.56 5.52 -15.52
C LEU A 6 -2.68 5.88 -14.33
N GLY A 7 -2.25 7.13 -14.25
CA GLY A 7 -1.50 7.68 -13.11
C GLY A 7 -2.22 8.87 -12.49
N LEU A 8 -2.32 8.90 -11.17
CA LEU A 8 -2.74 10.07 -10.39
C LEU A 8 -1.55 10.59 -9.59
N LEU A 9 -1.07 11.79 -9.93
CA LEU A 9 0.08 12.42 -9.31
C LEU A 9 -0.38 13.49 -8.31
N LEU A 10 -0.03 13.31 -7.05
CA LEU A 10 -0.19 14.31 -6.00
C LEU A 10 1.21 14.78 -5.55
N GLU A 11 1.43 16.10 -5.56
CA GLU A 11 2.71 16.70 -5.19
C GLU A 11 2.52 17.63 -3.99
N PRO A 12 2.75 17.15 -2.75
CA PRO A 12 2.71 18.03 -1.60
C PRO A 12 3.80 19.10 -1.70
N ALA A 13 3.50 20.30 -1.20
CA ALA A 13 4.49 21.37 -1.10
C ALA A 13 5.62 20.97 -0.13
N ALA A 14 6.80 21.60 -0.26
CA ALA A 14 7.95 21.29 0.59
C ALA A 14 7.59 21.38 2.09
N GLY A 15 7.92 20.32 2.84
CA GLY A 15 7.60 20.19 4.26
C GLY A 15 6.17 19.71 4.55
N TRP A 16 5.35 19.45 3.54
CA TRP A 16 4.04 18.80 3.69
C TRP A 16 4.12 17.33 3.30
N HIS A 17 3.25 16.51 3.89
CA HIS A 17 3.13 15.09 3.55
C HIS A 17 1.68 14.67 3.34
N LEU A 18 1.51 13.65 2.51
CA LEU A 18 0.25 12.91 2.33
C LEU A 18 0.32 11.60 3.11
N TYR A 19 -0.82 10.96 3.37
CA TYR A 19 -0.88 9.72 4.13
C TYR A 19 -1.07 8.50 3.23
N TRP A 20 -0.55 7.37 3.68
CA TRP A 20 -0.77 6.06 3.09
C TRP A 20 -2.12 5.49 3.46
N ARG A 21 -2.66 4.59 2.63
CA ARG A 21 -3.95 3.91 2.85
C ARG A 21 -3.98 2.85 3.95
N GLY A 22 -2.87 2.64 4.65
CA GLY A 22 -2.79 1.70 5.78
C GLY A 22 -3.16 2.33 7.11
N LEU A 23 -2.72 1.70 8.21
CA LEU A 23 -2.91 2.27 9.55
C LEU A 23 -2.06 3.52 9.73
N ASN A 24 -2.68 4.57 10.28
CA ASN A 24 -2.07 5.84 10.67
C ASN A 24 -2.70 6.25 12.00
N ASP A 25 -1.95 6.97 12.83
CA ASP A 25 -2.46 7.48 14.11
C ASP A 25 -3.23 8.79 13.94
N SER A 26 -2.89 9.64 12.96
CA SER A 26 -3.41 11.02 12.90
C SER A 26 -4.06 11.43 11.57
N GLY A 27 -3.63 10.88 10.43
CA GLY A 27 -4.03 11.37 9.12
C GLY A 27 -4.86 10.42 8.26
N LEU A 28 -5.39 10.98 7.17
CA LEU A 28 -6.24 10.28 6.21
C LEU A 28 -5.58 10.27 4.82
N PRO A 29 -5.60 9.12 4.12
CA PRO A 29 -5.03 9.04 2.78
C PRO A 29 -5.86 9.84 1.77
N PRO A 30 -5.28 10.21 0.62
CA PRO A 30 -6.05 10.66 -0.52
C PRO A 30 -7.07 9.60 -0.99
N GLU A 31 -8.27 10.03 -1.31
CA GLU A 31 -9.38 9.19 -1.77
C GLU A 31 -9.74 9.55 -3.23
N PRO A 32 -9.08 8.90 -4.21
CA PRO A 32 -9.41 9.11 -5.61
C PRO A 32 -10.68 8.36 -6.01
N SER A 33 -11.57 9.06 -6.69
CA SER A 33 -12.77 8.54 -7.33
C SER A 33 -12.70 8.80 -8.82
N LEU A 34 -13.05 7.80 -9.62
CA LEU A 34 -13.03 7.89 -11.08
C LEU A 34 -14.35 7.36 -11.64
N ALA A 35 -15.06 8.20 -12.40
CA ALA A 35 -16.22 7.76 -13.17
C ALA A 35 -15.72 7.03 -14.42
N LEU A 36 -15.99 5.72 -14.48
CA LEU A 36 -15.63 4.93 -15.63
C LEU A 36 -16.58 5.22 -16.80
N PRO A 37 -16.07 5.33 -18.04
CA PRO A 37 -16.90 5.30 -19.24
C PRO A 37 -17.75 4.04 -19.29
N GLU A 38 -18.90 4.12 -19.95
CA GLU A 38 -19.76 2.95 -20.17
C GLU A 38 -18.96 1.79 -20.79
N GLY A 39 -19.09 0.60 -20.21
CA GLY A 39 -18.38 -0.60 -20.66
C GLY A 39 -16.90 -0.70 -20.25
N ALA A 40 -16.32 0.33 -19.62
CA ALA A 40 -14.98 0.23 -19.03
C ALA A 40 -15.02 -0.48 -17.67
N ARG A 41 -13.94 -1.17 -17.32
CA ARG A 41 -13.79 -1.85 -16.02
C ARG A 41 -12.37 -1.78 -15.48
N TRP A 42 -12.24 -1.82 -14.16
CA TRP A 42 -10.94 -1.98 -13.50
C TRP A 42 -10.34 -3.35 -13.81
N LEU A 43 -9.08 -3.36 -14.20
CA LEU A 43 -8.21 -4.54 -14.16
C LEU A 43 -7.41 -4.55 -12.86
N GLU A 44 -6.94 -3.36 -12.46
CA GLU A 44 -6.28 -3.09 -11.19
C GLU A 44 -6.84 -1.78 -10.66
N ASP A 45 -7.28 -1.77 -9.40
CA ASP A 45 -7.60 -0.53 -8.69
C ASP A 45 -6.32 0.30 -8.45
N TRP A 46 -6.43 1.46 -7.80
CA TRP A 46 -5.30 2.28 -7.41
C TRP A 46 -4.29 1.48 -6.59
N GLN A 47 -3.13 1.25 -7.20
CA GLN A 47 -1.95 0.64 -6.60
C GLN A 47 -1.12 1.73 -5.91
N TRP A 48 -0.65 1.40 -4.71
CA TRP A 48 0.04 2.33 -3.82
C TRP A 48 1.51 1.91 -3.68
N PRO A 49 2.46 2.81 -3.94
CA PRO A 49 3.87 2.55 -3.62
C PRO A 49 4.05 2.42 -2.11
N ALA A 50 5.15 1.80 -1.68
CA ALA A 50 5.47 1.73 -0.25
C ALA A 50 5.63 3.14 0.35
N PRO A 51 5.08 3.40 1.54
CA PRO A 51 5.21 4.70 2.20
C PRO A 51 6.48 4.79 3.04
N GLU A 52 6.72 5.96 3.63
CA GLU A 52 7.75 6.18 4.65
C GLU A 52 7.13 6.26 6.03
N ARG A 53 7.87 5.85 7.07
CA ARG A 53 7.44 6.05 8.46
C ARG A 53 7.73 7.49 8.89
N LEU A 54 6.77 8.08 9.57
CA LEU A 54 6.89 9.39 10.22
C LEU A 54 6.52 9.23 11.69
N VAL A 55 7.50 9.47 12.56
CA VAL A 55 7.30 9.49 14.01
C VAL A 55 7.25 10.94 14.48
N SER A 56 6.10 11.35 15.03
CA SER A 56 5.87 12.69 15.56
C SER A 56 5.86 12.69 17.09
N PRO A 57 6.01 13.85 17.76
CA PRO A 57 5.98 13.95 19.22
C PRO A 57 4.75 13.27 19.83
N GLY A 58 4.95 12.56 20.95
CA GLY A 58 3.90 11.77 21.60
C GLY A 58 3.74 10.36 21.04
N ASP A 59 4.79 9.81 20.45
CA ASP A 59 4.83 8.44 19.90
C ASP A 59 3.77 8.19 18.81
N ILE A 60 3.41 9.24 18.07
CA ILE A 60 2.47 9.17 16.95
C ILE A 60 3.20 8.61 15.73
N LEU A 61 2.76 7.45 15.26
CA LEU A 61 3.26 6.81 14.05
C LEU A 61 2.27 6.98 12.89
N ASP A 62 2.73 7.64 11.84
CA ASP A 62 2.04 7.72 10.57
C ASP A 62 2.90 7.13 9.44
N HIS A 63 2.24 6.71 8.37
CA HIS A 63 2.88 6.24 7.15
C HIS A 63 2.54 7.22 6.03
N VAL A 64 3.56 7.85 5.46
CA VAL A 64 3.39 9.08 4.71
C VAL A 64 4.16 9.10 3.40
N TYR A 65 3.82 10.08 2.58
CA TYR A 65 4.54 10.49 1.38
C TYR A 65 4.91 11.98 1.55
N PRO A 66 6.15 12.29 1.99
CA PRO A 66 6.62 13.67 2.16
C PRO A 66 7.02 14.32 0.82
N ARG A 67 6.91 13.55 -0.27
CA ARG A 67 7.23 13.94 -1.64
C ARG A 67 6.07 13.49 -2.53
N ARG A 68 6.31 13.47 -3.85
CA ARG A 68 5.33 13.10 -4.86
C ARG A 68 4.77 11.70 -4.60
N LEU A 69 3.46 11.58 -4.56
CA LEU A 69 2.72 10.32 -4.59
C LEU A 69 2.17 10.13 -6.01
N LEU A 70 2.59 9.07 -6.69
CA LEU A 70 1.99 8.64 -7.94
C LEU A 70 1.26 7.33 -7.71
N LEU A 71 -0.07 7.37 -7.72
CA LEU A 71 -0.91 6.18 -7.72
C LEU A 71 -1.08 5.69 -9.15
N THR A 72 -1.03 4.38 -9.36
CA THR A 72 -1.21 3.80 -10.70
C THR A 72 -2.40 2.87 -10.72
N ALA A 73 -3.13 2.81 -11.83
CA ALA A 73 -4.22 1.85 -12.01
C ALA A 73 -4.27 1.34 -13.45
N ALA A 74 -5.00 0.25 -13.66
CA ALA A 74 -5.19 -0.32 -14.98
C ALA A 74 -6.68 -0.48 -15.28
N LEU A 75 -7.12 0.07 -16.42
CA LEU A 75 -8.49 -0.02 -16.91
C LEU A 75 -8.53 -0.81 -18.21
N LEU A 76 -9.57 -1.63 -18.38
CA LEU A 76 -9.94 -2.15 -19.68
C LEU A 76 -10.98 -1.21 -20.30
N LEU A 77 -10.62 -0.59 -21.41
CA LEU A 77 -11.54 0.23 -22.21
C LEU A 77 -12.32 -0.65 -23.20
N PRO A 78 -13.61 -0.36 -23.44
CA PRO A 78 -14.40 -1.08 -24.45
C PRO A 78 -13.80 -0.88 -25.84
N SER A 79 -14.20 -1.70 -26.82
CA SER A 79 -13.70 -1.57 -28.20
C SER A 79 -14.41 -0.51 -29.03
N ALA A 80 -15.61 -0.11 -28.63
CA ALA A 80 -16.33 1.02 -29.18
C ALA A 80 -16.21 2.19 -28.21
N ALA A 81 -15.71 3.34 -28.67
CA ALA A 81 -15.88 4.56 -27.90
C ALA A 81 -17.30 5.10 -28.11
N PRO A 82 -17.90 5.72 -27.08
CA PRO A 82 -19.23 6.29 -27.20
C PRO A 82 -19.29 7.49 -28.17
N ALA A 83 -18.15 8.07 -28.54
CA ALA A 83 -18.03 9.13 -29.52
C ALA A 83 -16.81 8.92 -30.44
N GLU A 84 -16.85 9.50 -31.64
CA GLU A 84 -15.79 9.40 -32.66
C GLU A 84 -14.45 10.02 -32.19
N ASP A 85 -14.45 10.88 -31.17
CA ASP A 85 -13.31 11.68 -30.73
C ASP A 85 -12.46 11.05 -29.61
N GLY A 86 -13.04 10.22 -28.73
CA GLY A 86 -12.28 9.64 -27.61
C GLY A 86 -13.09 9.18 -26.41
N TYR A 87 -12.36 8.82 -25.35
CA TYR A 87 -12.92 8.64 -24.00
C TYR A 87 -12.57 9.87 -23.15
N THR A 88 -13.55 10.39 -22.40
CA THR A 88 -13.27 11.39 -21.37
C THR A 88 -13.44 10.75 -20.00
N LEU A 89 -12.34 10.64 -19.27
CA LEU A 89 -12.34 10.24 -17.87
C LEU A 89 -12.55 11.48 -17.00
N ARG A 90 -13.44 11.36 -16.01
CA ARG A 90 -13.67 12.39 -14.99
C ARG A 90 -13.49 11.76 -13.63
N GLY A 91 -12.73 12.43 -12.78
CA GLY A 91 -12.47 11.96 -11.43
C GLY A 91 -12.49 13.11 -10.44
N LYS A 92 -12.43 12.74 -9.17
CA LYS A 92 -12.26 13.66 -8.06
C LYS A 92 -11.31 13.01 -7.06
N VAL A 93 -10.44 13.79 -6.44
CA VAL A 93 -9.62 13.34 -5.31
C VAL A 93 -9.87 14.23 -4.11
N ASP A 94 -10.36 13.63 -3.03
CA ASP A 94 -10.35 14.25 -1.70
C ASP A 94 -8.99 13.93 -1.04
N TRP A 95 -8.36 14.90 -0.38
CA TRP A 95 -7.03 14.71 0.20
C TRP A 95 -6.83 15.48 1.50
N VAL A 96 -5.93 14.94 2.32
CA VAL A 96 -5.41 15.60 3.52
C VAL A 96 -3.89 15.67 3.42
N ALA A 97 -3.36 16.88 3.54
CA ALA A 97 -1.92 17.12 3.64
C ALA A 97 -1.62 17.79 4.97
N CYS A 98 -0.58 17.34 5.69
CA CYS A 98 -0.23 17.92 6.98
C CYS A 98 1.22 18.41 7.01
N ARG A 99 1.44 19.43 7.85
CA ARG A 99 2.76 19.89 8.33
C ARG A 99 2.66 20.10 9.84
N GLU A 100 2.56 21.33 10.34
CA GLU A 100 2.17 21.57 11.75
C GLU A 100 0.66 21.47 11.97
N ALA A 101 -0.11 21.68 10.90
CA ALA A 101 -1.56 21.51 10.89
C ALA A 101 -2.00 20.88 9.58
N CYS A 102 -3.13 20.18 9.61
CA CYS A 102 -3.68 19.51 8.46
C CYS A 102 -4.56 20.44 7.62
N ARG A 103 -4.44 20.28 6.29
CA ARG A 103 -5.27 20.94 5.29
C ARG A 103 -6.05 19.88 4.54
N PHE A 104 -7.36 20.13 4.44
CA PHE A 104 -8.29 19.32 3.67
C PHE A 104 -8.53 19.99 2.33
N GLY A 105 -8.59 19.19 1.27
CA GLY A 105 -8.82 19.68 -0.08
C GLY A 105 -9.53 18.66 -0.95
N SER A 106 -10.00 19.14 -2.09
CA SER A 106 -10.75 18.37 -3.07
C SER A 106 -10.47 18.94 -4.45
N ASP A 107 -10.00 18.12 -5.39
CA ASP A 107 -9.74 18.51 -6.76
C ASP A 107 -10.55 17.67 -7.75
N SER A 108 -11.14 18.33 -8.74
CA SER A 108 -11.80 17.68 -9.88
C SER A 108 -10.81 17.50 -11.02
N LEU A 109 -10.79 16.31 -11.61
CA LEU A 109 -9.85 15.90 -12.64
C LEU A 109 -10.59 15.53 -13.92
N SER A 110 -10.02 15.86 -15.07
CA SER A 110 -10.52 15.39 -16.37
C SER A 110 -9.36 15.02 -17.28
N LEU A 111 -9.45 13.86 -17.92
CA LEU A 111 -8.48 13.37 -18.88
C LEU A 111 -9.21 12.96 -20.16
N HIS A 112 -8.85 13.58 -21.28
CA HIS A 112 -9.34 13.20 -22.59
C HIS A 112 -8.34 12.25 -23.26
N LEU A 113 -8.83 11.10 -23.71
CA LEU A 113 -8.08 10.03 -24.35
C LEU A 113 -8.56 9.94 -25.81
N PRO A 114 -7.82 10.54 -26.76
CA PRO A 114 -8.24 10.54 -28.15
C PRO A 114 -8.17 9.13 -28.75
N LEU A 115 -9.13 8.79 -29.61
CA LEU A 115 -9.04 7.58 -30.41
C LEU A 115 -8.00 7.73 -31.53
N ARG A 116 -7.37 6.61 -31.89
CA ARG A 116 -6.50 6.52 -33.06
C ARG A 116 -6.99 5.43 -34.00
N ALA A 117 -6.70 5.60 -35.29
CA ALA A 117 -6.99 4.58 -36.28
C ALA A 117 -6.26 3.28 -35.92
N ALA A 118 -6.92 2.15 -36.16
CA ALA A 118 -6.38 0.82 -35.87
C ALA A 118 -4.99 0.64 -36.52
N GLY A 119 -4.06 0.05 -35.77
CA GLY A 119 -2.68 -0.19 -36.22
C GLY A 119 -1.73 0.99 -36.08
N GLN A 120 -2.20 2.17 -35.66
CA GLN A 120 -1.31 3.28 -35.28
C GLN A 120 -0.79 3.09 -33.85
N PRO A 121 0.49 3.40 -33.58
CA PRO A 121 1.02 3.31 -32.22
C PRO A 121 0.29 4.31 -31.29
N PRO A 122 0.23 4.04 -29.98
CA PRO A 122 -0.25 5.00 -29.00
C PRO A 122 0.50 6.33 -29.10
N LEU A 123 -0.17 7.43 -28.73
CA LEU A 123 0.52 8.72 -28.58
C LEU A 123 1.58 8.61 -27.48
N ALA A 124 2.73 9.23 -27.70
CA ALA A 124 3.75 9.34 -26.67
C ALA A 124 3.19 10.13 -25.49
N SER A 125 3.29 9.55 -24.30
CA SER A 125 2.90 10.21 -23.05
C SER A 125 4.14 10.46 -22.21
N ALA A 126 4.37 11.72 -21.84
CA ALA A 126 5.43 12.07 -20.89
C ALA A 126 5.23 11.42 -19.50
N ALA A 127 4.00 10.98 -19.19
CA ALA A 127 3.67 10.29 -17.95
C ALA A 127 3.97 8.78 -18.01
N ALA A 128 4.06 8.17 -19.21
CA ALA A 128 4.21 6.72 -19.36
C ALA A 128 5.43 6.19 -18.59
N ALA A 129 6.61 6.80 -18.78
CA ALA A 129 7.82 6.38 -18.08
C ALA A 129 7.72 6.50 -16.55
N ARG A 130 6.98 7.49 -16.03
CA ARG A 130 6.76 7.65 -14.58
C ARG A 130 5.84 6.58 -14.03
N ILE A 131 4.78 6.23 -14.78
CA ILE A 131 3.84 5.18 -14.43
C ILE A 131 4.56 3.84 -14.39
N GLU A 132 5.33 3.50 -15.43
CA GLU A 132 6.08 2.23 -15.48
C GLU A 132 7.10 2.14 -14.34
N ALA A 133 7.89 3.19 -14.10
CA ALA A 133 8.88 3.19 -13.02
C ALA A 133 8.24 2.97 -11.63
N VAL A 134 7.04 3.52 -11.40
CA VAL A 134 6.31 3.27 -10.14
C VAL A 134 5.77 1.85 -10.09
N ARG A 135 5.23 1.32 -11.20
CA ARG A 135 4.72 -0.05 -11.28
C ARG A 135 5.81 -1.09 -11.00
N GLU A 136 7.01 -0.88 -11.51
CA GLU A 136 8.19 -1.73 -11.25
C GLU A 136 8.61 -1.71 -9.78
N ALA A 137 8.35 -0.61 -9.07
CA ALA A 137 8.69 -0.43 -7.66
C ALA A 137 7.53 -0.74 -6.69
N LEU A 138 6.36 -1.16 -7.20
CA LEU A 138 5.22 -1.52 -6.35
C LEU A 138 5.58 -2.71 -5.46
N PRO A 139 5.02 -2.79 -4.24
CA PRO A 139 5.16 -3.97 -3.41
C PRO A 139 4.69 -5.22 -4.16
N ILE A 140 5.51 -6.27 -4.15
CA ILE A 140 5.17 -7.54 -4.82
C ILE A 140 4.62 -8.56 -3.81
N PRO A 141 3.59 -9.35 -4.15
CA PRO A 141 3.08 -10.37 -3.22
C PRO A 141 4.17 -11.36 -2.78
N LEU A 142 4.25 -11.63 -1.48
CA LEU A 142 5.15 -12.63 -0.92
C LEU A 142 4.42 -13.48 0.13
N ALA A 143 4.27 -14.77 -0.15
CA ALA A 143 3.62 -15.70 0.75
C ALA A 143 4.61 -16.38 1.70
N ASN A 144 4.13 -16.77 2.88
CA ASN A 144 4.91 -17.50 3.87
C ASN A 144 5.53 -18.77 3.24
N GLY A 145 6.83 -19.00 3.46
CA GLY A 145 7.62 -20.09 2.86
C GLY A 145 8.23 -19.77 1.49
N GLN A 146 7.96 -18.61 0.90
CA GLN A 146 8.57 -18.19 -0.37
C GLN A 146 9.80 -17.30 -0.12
N ALA A 147 10.84 -17.49 -0.92
CA ALA A 147 12.03 -16.63 -0.95
C ALA A 147 12.64 -16.33 0.44
N GLY A 148 12.66 -17.33 1.34
CA GLY A 148 13.18 -17.16 2.70
C GLY A 148 12.25 -16.45 3.69
N LEU A 149 11.01 -16.11 3.29
CA LEU A 149 10.03 -15.53 4.21
C LEU A 149 9.50 -16.60 5.15
N THR A 150 9.62 -16.35 6.46
CA THR A 150 8.97 -17.12 7.52
C THR A 150 8.05 -16.24 8.32
N ILE A 151 6.76 -16.58 8.37
CA ILE A 151 5.78 -15.99 9.28
C ILE A 151 5.36 -17.07 10.29
N ALA A 152 5.65 -16.85 11.56
CA ALA A 152 5.35 -17.80 12.63
C ALA A 152 4.54 -17.15 13.76
N ARG A 153 3.40 -17.76 14.09
CA ARG A 153 2.50 -17.32 15.16
C ARG A 153 2.96 -17.88 16.51
N GLY A 154 3.36 -17.02 17.44
CA GLY A 154 3.49 -17.36 18.86
C GLY A 154 2.21 -17.00 19.62
N GLU A 155 2.18 -17.11 20.95
CA GLU A 155 0.99 -16.73 21.74
C GLU A 155 0.76 -15.21 21.71
N ARG A 156 1.80 -14.41 21.94
CA ARG A 156 1.69 -12.95 22.11
C ARG A 156 2.20 -12.12 20.94
N SER A 157 2.80 -12.77 19.96
CA SER A 157 3.43 -12.10 18.83
C SER A 157 3.40 -12.95 17.58
N VAL A 158 3.78 -12.31 16.47
CA VAL A 158 4.07 -12.93 15.19
C VAL A 158 5.51 -12.61 14.84
N LEU A 159 6.31 -13.64 14.62
CA LEU A 159 7.63 -13.49 14.05
C LEU A 159 7.48 -13.39 12.53
N VAL A 160 8.07 -12.36 11.94
CA VAL A 160 8.27 -12.24 10.49
C VAL A 160 9.77 -12.24 10.28
N ALA A 161 10.29 -13.20 9.52
CA ALA A 161 11.69 -13.28 9.16
C ALA A 161 11.85 -13.35 7.65
N LEU A 162 12.88 -12.72 7.09
CA LEU A 162 13.21 -12.79 5.68
C LEU A 162 14.72 -12.99 5.52
N ASP A 163 15.11 -14.18 5.06
CA ASP A 163 16.53 -14.54 4.91
C ASP A 163 17.29 -13.50 4.07
N GLY A 164 18.45 -13.08 4.57
CA GLY A 164 19.33 -12.12 3.90
C GLY A 164 18.95 -10.65 4.08
N ALA A 165 17.85 -10.33 4.78
CA ALA A 165 17.54 -8.95 5.12
C ALA A 165 18.48 -8.41 6.22
N GLU A 166 19.00 -7.20 5.99
CA GLU A 166 19.82 -6.43 6.91
C GLU A 166 18.98 -5.47 7.76
N GLU A 167 17.83 -5.05 7.24
CA GLU A 167 16.81 -4.28 7.96
C GLU A 167 15.43 -4.70 7.47
N LEU A 168 14.47 -4.72 8.39
CA LEU A 168 13.06 -4.93 8.08
C LEU A 168 12.21 -3.78 8.65
N ALA A 169 11.20 -3.38 7.88
CA ALA A 169 10.16 -2.46 8.33
C ALA A 169 8.78 -2.96 7.88
N PHE A 170 7.81 -3.00 8.78
CA PHE A 170 6.44 -3.44 8.50
C PHE A 170 5.45 -2.29 8.61
N TYR A 171 4.62 -2.17 7.59
CA TYR A 171 3.62 -1.13 7.39
C TYR A 171 2.24 -1.79 7.38
N PRO A 172 1.49 -1.75 8.50
CA PRO A 172 0.23 -2.48 8.61
C PRO A 172 -0.84 -1.90 7.68
N ALA A 173 -1.50 -2.75 6.90
CA ALA A 173 -2.72 -2.38 6.18
C ALA A 173 -3.85 -2.05 7.17
N LEU A 174 -4.86 -1.29 6.71
CA LEU A 174 -6.00 -0.87 7.54
C LEU A 174 -6.76 -2.06 8.17
N ASP A 175 -6.78 -3.21 7.50
CA ASP A 175 -7.42 -4.46 7.93
C ASP A 175 -6.44 -5.47 8.54
N CYS A 176 -5.24 -5.02 8.92
CA CYS A 176 -4.26 -5.85 9.62
C CYS A 176 -4.76 -6.23 11.02
N ILE A 177 -4.32 -7.40 11.49
CA ILE A 177 -4.41 -7.79 12.90
C ILE A 177 -3.82 -6.70 13.78
N VAL A 178 -4.48 -6.41 14.90
CA VAL A 178 -4.11 -5.29 15.75
C VAL A 178 -2.78 -5.55 16.46
N LEU A 179 -1.79 -4.72 16.16
CA LEU A 179 -0.48 -4.76 16.80
C LEU A 179 -0.51 -3.95 18.10
N SER A 180 0.23 -4.39 19.12
CA SER A 180 0.30 -3.70 20.41
C SER A 180 1.23 -2.49 20.39
N ASN A 181 2.32 -2.54 19.62
CA ASN A 181 3.30 -1.47 19.54
C ASN A 181 3.94 -1.42 18.14
N PRO A 182 3.19 -1.00 17.10
CA PRO A 182 3.72 -0.93 15.73
C PRO A 182 4.86 0.08 15.56
N LEU A 183 4.97 1.07 16.47
CA LEU A 183 6.11 2.00 16.50
C LEU A 183 7.40 1.25 16.82
N ALA A 184 7.46 0.52 17.93
CA ALA A 184 8.67 -0.16 18.37
C ALA A 184 8.91 -1.51 17.68
N ASP A 185 7.86 -2.26 17.37
CA ASP A 185 7.98 -3.62 16.82
C ASP A 185 8.00 -3.65 15.29
N GLY A 186 7.62 -2.54 14.65
CA GLY A 186 7.47 -2.44 13.20
C GLY A 186 8.79 -2.23 12.46
N GLU A 187 9.92 -2.04 13.14
CA GLU A 187 11.24 -1.90 12.51
C GLU A 187 12.30 -2.66 13.31
N ALA A 188 13.26 -3.25 12.60
CA ALA A 188 14.42 -3.88 13.21
C ALA A 188 15.64 -3.84 12.29
N ILE A 189 16.82 -3.76 12.90
CA ILE A 189 18.07 -4.12 12.25
C ILE A 189 18.19 -5.65 12.33
N GLY A 190 18.43 -6.27 11.19
CA GLY A 190 18.49 -7.71 10.98
C GLY A 190 17.30 -8.24 10.19
N ASP A 191 17.22 -9.57 10.17
CA ASP A 191 16.33 -10.33 9.30
C ASP A 191 14.97 -10.66 9.93
N ARG A 192 14.67 -10.10 11.12
CA ARG A 192 13.52 -10.51 11.95
C ARG A 192 12.78 -9.35 12.60
N LEU A 193 11.46 -9.36 12.47
CA LEU A 193 10.51 -8.56 13.24
C LEU A 193 9.71 -9.43 14.19
N ASN A 194 9.55 -9.00 15.43
CA ASN A 194 8.67 -9.65 16.40
C ASN A 194 7.48 -8.74 16.72
N LEU A 195 6.41 -8.88 15.95
CA LEU A 195 5.23 -8.02 16.00
C LEU A 195 4.32 -8.45 17.16
N ARG A 196 4.26 -7.70 18.26
CA ARG A 196 3.38 -8.06 19.40
C ARG A 196 1.92 -7.80 19.03
N LEU A 197 1.05 -8.74 19.37
CA LEU A 197 -0.38 -8.66 19.07
C LEU A 197 -1.19 -8.17 20.27
N LYS A 198 -2.11 -7.23 20.00
CA LYS A 198 -3.11 -6.85 20.99
C LYS A 198 -4.11 -8.00 21.15
N GLY A 199 -4.33 -8.45 22.38
CA GLY A 199 -5.19 -9.61 22.68
C GLY A 199 -4.44 -10.95 22.81
N GLY A 200 -3.11 -10.98 22.57
CA GLY A 200 -2.28 -12.16 22.84
C GLY A 200 -2.80 -13.43 22.16
N ALA A 201 -2.92 -14.54 22.90
CA ALA A 201 -3.30 -15.85 22.37
C ALA A 201 -4.67 -15.84 21.66
N MET A 202 -5.58 -14.96 22.11
CA MET A 202 -6.93 -14.82 21.56
C MET A 202 -6.97 -14.01 20.25
N ALA A 203 -5.89 -13.33 19.88
CA ALA A 203 -5.84 -12.55 18.66
C ALA A 203 -5.85 -13.48 17.43
N ALA A 204 -6.89 -13.32 16.62
CA ALA A 204 -7.07 -13.97 15.32
C ALA A 204 -7.38 -12.89 14.28
N GLY A 205 -6.97 -13.12 13.03
CA GLY A 205 -7.11 -12.14 11.97
C GLY A 205 -6.14 -12.43 10.83
N ARG A 206 -5.67 -11.38 10.15
CA ARG A 206 -4.69 -11.50 9.08
C ARG A 206 -3.55 -10.53 9.30
N LEU A 207 -2.32 -10.98 9.18
CA LEU A 207 -1.18 -10.08 9.04
C LEU A 207 -1.19 -9.56 7.60
N ARG A 208 -1.61 -8.31 7.42
CA ARG A 208 -1.73 -7.64 6.12
C ARG A 208 -0.95 -6.35 6.13
N GLY A 209 -0.16 -6.11 5.10
CA GLY A 209 0.65 -4.90 5.03
C GLY A 209 1.79 -5.00 4.04
N ILE A 210 2.64 -3.99 4.07
CA ILE A 210 3.88 -3.97 3.30
C ILE A 210 5.04 -4.33 4.24
N LEU A 211 5.89 -5.27 3.83
CA LEU A 211 7.20 -5.50 4.42
C LEU A 211 8.24 -4.86 3.52
N ALA A 212 8.93 -3.82 4.00
CA ALA A 212 10.13 -3.31 3.38
C ALA A 212 11.34 -4.09 3.93
N ALA A 213 12.23 -4.51 3.04
CA ALA A 213 13.48 -5.17 3.40
C ALA A 213 14.65 -4.48 2.70
N LEU A 214 15.70 -4.17 3.46
CA LEU A 214 16.99 -3.78 2.90
C LEU A 214 17.88 -5.03 2.84
N ALA A 215 18.44 -5.33 1.68
CA ALA A 215 19.42 -6.39 1.50
C ALA A 215 20.38 -5.99 0.38
N ASP A 216 21.69 -6.18 0.57
CA ASP A 216 22.72 -5.86 -0.43
C ASP A 216 22.66 -4.39 -0.92
N GLY A 217 22.25 -3.47 -0.04
CA GLY A 217 22.06 -2.05 -0.37
C GLY A 217 20.82 -1.73 -1.22
N GLU A 218 19.98 -2.71 -1.54
CA GLU A 218 18.73 -2.53 -2.28
C GLU A 218 17.53 -2.68 -1.34
N ARG A 219 16.58 -1.73 -1.40
CA ARG A 219 15.34 -1.82 -0.64
C ARG A 219 14.22 -2.36 -1.51
N ARG A 220 13.64 -3.49 -1.10
CA ARG A 220 12.49 -4.13 -1.75
C ARG A 220 11.26 -4.07 -0.86
N HIS A 221 10.09 -4.11 -1.49
CA HIS A 221 8.80 -4.01 -0.82
C HIS A 221 7.95 -5.22 -1.18
N TYR A 222 7.36 -5.83 -0.16
CA TYR A 222 6.56 -7.05 -0.31
C TYR A 222 5.17 -6.84 0.28
N LEU A 223 4.15 -7.25 -0.45
CA LEU A 223 2.77 -7.34 0.05
C LEU A 223 2.61 -8.66 0.81
N LEU A 224 2.41 -8.54 2.13
CA LEU A 224 2.10 -9.67 2.99
C LEU A 224 0.60 -9.82 3.14
N ASP A 225 0.10 -11.05 3.00
CA ASP A 225 -1.26 -11.41 3.35
C ASP A 225 -1.30 -12.82 3.95
N HIS A 226 -1.20 -12.93 5.28
CA HIS A 226 -1.11 -14.20 5.98
C HIS A 226 -2.22 -14.36 7.04
N PRO A 227 -3.04 -15.44 6.98
CA PRO A 227 -4.03 -15.71 8.02
C PRO A 227 -3.34 -16.10 9.33
N LEU A 228 -3.88 -15.62 10.45
CA LEU A 228 -3.40 -15.95 11.79
C LEU A 228 -4.57 -16.45 12.64
N GLY A 229 -4.46 -17.69 13.12
CA GLY A 229 -5.37 -18.25 14.10
C GLY A 229 -5.05 -17.81 15.53
N ALA A 230 -6.04 -17.96 16.41
CA ALA A 230 -5.79 -17.95 17.85
C ALA A 230 -4.92 -19.17 18.21
N THR A 231 -4.06 -19.02 19.21
CA THR A 231 -3.27 -20.14 19.72
C THR A 231 -4.01 -20.77 20.89
N ALA A 232 -4.01 -22.11 20.97
CA ALA A 232 -4.51 -22.78 22.17
C ALA A 232 -3.72 -22.27 23.39
N SER A 233 -4.42 -21.84 24.44
CA SER A 233 -3.77 -21.55 25.72
C SER A 233 -3.13 -22.85 26.21
N ALA A 234 -1.87 -22.82 26.65
CA ALA A 234 -1.29 -23.95 27.35
C ALA A 234 -2.22 -24.38 28.50
N GLU A 235 -2.90 -25.51 28.34
CA GLU A 235 -3.66 -26.14 29.41
C GLU A 235 -2.68 -26.44 30.55
N SER A 236 -2.91 -25.82 31.71
CA SER A 236 -2.21 -26.18 32.94
C SER A 236 -2.34 -27.69 33.16
N PRO A 237 -1.25 -28.42 33.47
CA PRO A 237 -1.34 -29.84 33.71
C PRO A 237 -2.32 -30.11 34.87
N PRO A 238 -3.11 -31.18 34.83
CA PRO A 238 -3.99 -31.52 35.93
C PRO A 238 -3.15 -31.78 37.18
N THR A 239 -3.45 -31.06 38.25
CA THR A 239 -2.97 -31.35 39.60
C THR A 239 -3.35 -32.78 39.94
N LYS A 240 -2.39 -33.68 40.04
CA LYS A 240 -2.62 -35.02 40.60
C LYS A 240 -2.81 -34.89 42.11
N GLU A 241 -4.01 -35.21 42.58
CA GLU A 241 -4.23 -35.70 43.97
C GLU A 241 -3.81 -37.17 44.09
#